data_AF-A0A351CLF5-F1
#
_entry.id   AF-A0A351CLF5-F1
#
_cell.length_a   1.000
_cell.length_b   1.000
_cell.length_c   1.000
_cell.angle_alpha   90.00
_cell.angle_beta   90.00
_cell.angle_gamma   90.00
#
_symmetry.space_group_name_H-M   'P 1'
#
loop_
_entity.id
_entity.type
_entity.pdbx_description
1 polymer ?
#
loop_
_entity_poly.entity_id
_entity_poly.type
_entity_poly.pdbx_seq_one_letter_code
_entity_poly.pdbx_strand_id
1 'polypeptide(L)'
;RFGSRDEEDGSDQEMPLTIGRDVNELNKVLLTNRDTMLVGEFVLSQPQFRHIIRRIQNTFHNPYSEIQDNLLDESMMPLNLLRFKLAFFGASKFDPKSELWTRISMYQGAPVPENLSTAGYDNWYFPVIPKESI
;
A
#
# COMPACT_ATOMS: atom_id res chain seq x y z
N ARG A 1 12.90 -3.93 -8.20
CA ARG A 1 14.12 -3.41 -7.54
C ARG A 1 13.91 -1.92 -7.34
N PHE A 2 14.28 -1.37 -6.18
CA PHE A 2 14.40 0.08 -6.03
C PHE A 2 15.74 0.50 -6.59
N GLY A 3 15.75 1.59 -7.36
CA GLY A 3 17.00 2.21 -7.80
C GLY A 3 17.49 3.18 -6.73
N SER A 4 18.80 3.38 -6.66
CA SER A 4 19.39 4.44 -5.84
C SER A 4 19.49 5.73 -6.65
N ARG A 5 18.88 6.81 -6.15
CA ARG A 5 18.82 8.11 -6.83
C ARG A 5 20.20 8.70 -7.11
N ASP A 6 21.15 8.49 -6.20
CA ASP A 6 22.49 9.09 -6.30
C ASP A 6 23.48 8.19 -7.07
N GLU A 7 23.09 6.94 -7.38
CA GLU A 7 23.96 5.96 -8.06
C GLU A 7 23.48 5.60 -9.47
N GLU A 8 22.19 5.77 -9.76
CA GLU A 8 21.57 5.36 -11.02
C GLU A 8 20.99 6.56 -11.78
N ASP A 9 21.18 6.56 -13.11
CA ASP A 9 20.51 7.52 -14.00
C ASP A 9 18.98 7.31 -13.98
N GLY A 10 18.21 8.39 -14.19
CA GLY A 10 16.74 8.33 -14.28
C GLY A 10 15.98 8.94 -13.11
N SER A 11 16.64 9.73 -12.25
CA SER A 11 16.00 10.47 -11.15
C SER A 11 14.83 11.36 -11.60
N ASP A 12 14.80 11.77 -12.87
CA ASP A 12 13.72 12.53 -13.50
C ASP A 12 12.43 11.69 -13.72
N GLN A 13 12.55 10.36 -13.69
CA GLN A 13 11.44 9.40 -13.81
C GLN A 13 11.05 8.78 -12.46
N GLU A 14 11.60 9.28 -11.35
CA GLU A 14 11.34 8.76 -10.02
C GLU A 14 9.86 8.91 -9.65
N MET A 15 9.27 7.86 -9.07
CA MET A 15 7.92 7.93 -8.54
C MET A 15 7.93 8.65 -7.18
N PRO A 16 6.90 9.45 -6.84
CA PRO A 16 6.83 10.18 -5.58
C PRO A 16 6.48 9.23 -4.41
N LEU A 17 7.45 8.43 -3.97
CA LEU A 17 7.29 7.43 -2.91
C LEU A 17 7.62 7.99 -1.51
N THR A 18 7.91 9.28 -1.42
CA THR A 18 8.46 9.98 -0.24
C THR A 18 7.40 10.43 0.77
N ILE A 19 6.30 9.69 0.88
CA ILE A 19 5.08 10.16 1.54
C ILE A 19 5.31 10.52 3.01
N GLY A 20 5.97 9.65 3.78
CA GLY A 20 6.26 9.90 5.19
C GLY A 20 7.14 11.14 5.40
N ARG A 21 8.13 11.35 4.52
CA ARG A 21 8.97 12.56 4.51
C ARG A 21 8.13 13.80 4.22
N ASP A 22 7.31 13.76 3.19
CA ASP A 22 6.51 14.91 2.74
C ASP A 22 5.43 15.29 3.78
N VAL A 23 4.84 14.30 4.48
CA VAL A 23 3.94 14.54 5.63
C VAL A 23 4.70 15.20 6.78
N ASN A 24 5.91 14.74 7.09
CA ASN A 24 6.73 15.33 8.16
C ASN A 24 7.12 16.78 7.84
N GLU A 25 7.50 17.07 6.60
CA GLU A 25 7.79 18.43 6.15
C GLU A 25 6.56 19.33 6.23
N LEU A 26 5.40 18.85 5.76
CA LEU A 26 4.14 19.56 5.92
C LEU A 26 3.86 19.85 7.41
N ASN A 27 3.99 18.85 8.27
CA ASN A 27 3.70 18.99 9.70
C ASN A 27 4.56 20.07 10.36
N LYS A 28 5.87 20.11 10.05
CA LYS A 28 6.76 21.17 10.56
C LYS A 28 6.29 22.57 10.15
N VAL A 29 5.81 22.74 8.92
CA VAL A 29 5.31 24.03 8.45
C VAL A 29 3.96 24.36 9.10
N LEU A 30 3.05 23.39 9.20
CA LEU A 30 1.75 23.58 9.86
C LEU A 30 1.91 24.07 11.31
N LEU A 31 2.88 23.52 12.07
CA LEU A 31 3.17 23.93 13.45
C LEU A 31 3.65 25.38 13.59
N THR A 32 4.06 26.04 12.50
CA THR A 32 4.45 27.46 12.50
C THR A 32 3.33 28.40 12.05
N ASN A 33 2.20 27.84 11.59
CA ASN A 33 1.05 28.59 11.13
C ASN A 33 -0.05 28.65 12.20
N ARG A 34 -1.06 29.51 11.99
CA ARG A 34 -2.19 29.63 12.90
C ARG A 34 -3.16 28.47 12.68
N ASP A 35 -3.60 27.83 13.76
CA ASP A 35 -4.60 26.74 13.72
C ASP A 35 -5.94 27.16 13.11
N THR A 36 -6.23 28.47 13.07
CA THR A 36 -7.45 29.03 12.48
C THR A 36 -7.34 29.33 10.99
N MET A 37 -6.15 29.20 10.39
CA MET A 37 -5.94 29.41 8.97
C MET A 37 -6.70 28.35 8.16
N LEU A 38 -7.39 28.77 7.10
CA LEU A 38 -8.08 27.83 6.23
C LEU A 38 -7.06 27.05 5.40
N VAL A 39 -7.34 25.76 5.16
CA VAL A 39 -6.48 24.91 4.31
C VAL A 39 -6.28 25.52 2.91
N GLY A 40 -7.29 26.19 2.36
CA GLY A 40 -7.18 26.90 1.08
C GLY A 40 -6.18 28.05 1.11
N GLU A 41 -6.17 28.86 2.17
CA GLU A 41 -5.20 29.95 2.36
C GLU A 41 -3.78 29.40 2.52
N PHE A 42 -3.63 28.34 3.31
CA PHE A 42 -2.36 27.65 3.47
C PHE A 42 -1.80 27.18 2.13
N VAL A 43 -2.61 26.46 1.33
CA VAL A 43 -2.18 25.94 0.02
C VAL A 43 -1.86 27.04 -0.98
N LEU A 44 -2.54 28.19 -0.93
CA LEU A 44 -2.18 29.35 -1.76
C LEU A 44 -0.80 29.92 -1.39
N SER A 45 -0.46 29.95 -0.10
CA SER A 45 0.84 30.44 0.38
C SER A 45 1.96 29.40 0.25
N GLN A 46 1.63 28.10 0.31
CA GLN A 46 2.55 26.97 0.28
C GLN A 46 2.09 25.91 -0.75
N PRO A 47 2.09 26.24 -2.06
CA PRO A 47 1.51 25.39 -3.10
C PRO A 47 2.22 24.03 -3.26
N GLN A 48 3.47 23.91 -2.81
CA GLN A 48 4.22 22.66 -2.81
C GLN A 48 3.54 21.55 -2.00
N PHE A 49 2.78 21.90 -0.95
CA PHE A 49 2.11 20.91 -0.10
C PHE A 49 0.73 20.48 -0.61
N ARG A 50 0.23 21.05 -1.72
CA ARG A 50 -1.13 20.76 -2.22
C ARG A 50 -1.40 19.27 -2.41
N HIS A 51 -0.40 18.52 -2.89
CA HIS A 51 -0.58 17.12 -3.24
C HIS A 51 -0.62 16.23 -1.99
N ILE A 52 0.26 16.49 -1.02
CA ILE A 52 0.30 15.72 0.23
C ILE A 52 -0.91 16.00 1.11
N ILE A 53 -1.39 17.26 1.15
CA ILE A 53 -2.64 17.63 1.86
C ILE A 53 -3.83 16.85 1.26
N ARG A 54 -3.98 16.87 -0.06
CA ARG A 54 -5.04 16.11 -0.74
C ARG A 54 -4.94 14.61 -0.44
N ARG A 55 -3.73 14.07 -0.37
CA ARG A 55 -3.47 12.65 -0.06
C ARG A 55 -3.90 12.29 1.36
N ILE A 56 -3.58 13.12 2.34
CA ILE A 56 -4.00 12.95 3.75
C ILE A 56 -5.54 12.97 3.84
N GLN A 57 -6.19 13.94 3.20
CA GLN A 57 -7.65 14.05 3.17
C GLN A 57 -8.30 12.81 2.53
N ASN A 58 -7.73 12.31 1.42
CA ASN A 58 -8.23 11.09 0.77
C ASN A 58 -8.04 9.84 1.65
N THR A 59 -6.91 9.74 2.35
CA THR A 59 -6.58 8.61 3.23
C THR A 59 -7.54 8.56 4.43
N PHE A 60 -7.93 9.73 4.96
CA PHE A 60 -8.93 9.82 6.02
C PHE A 60 -10.27 9.17 5.62
N HIS A 61 -10.68 9.35 4.36
CA HIS A 61 -11.90 8.72 3.83
C HIS A 61 -11.70 7.27 3.37
N ASN A 62 -10.46 6.87 3.07
CA ASN A 62 -10.12 5.56 2.52
C ASN A 62 -8.90 4.96 3.24
N PRO A 63 -9.08 4.26 4.39
CA PRO A 63 -7.98 3.79 5.24
C PRO A 63 -6.97 2.87 4.55
N TYR A 64 -7.38 2.17 3.49
CA TYR A 64 -6.55 1.25 2.70
C TYR A 64 -6.13 1.82 1.33
N SER A 65 -6.30 3.11 1.10
CA SER A 65 -5.90 3.77 -0.17
C SER A 65 -4.39 3.95 -0.30
N GLU A 66 -3.63 3.70 0.76
CA GLU A 66 -2.19 3.94 0.81
C GLU A 66 -1.42 2.76 1.38
N ILE A 67 -0.19 2.60 0.90
CA ILE A 67 0.77 1.68 1.49
C ILE A 67 1.25 2.26 2.82
N GLN A 68 1.06 1.50 3.90
CA GLN A 68 1.45 1.87 5.27
C GLN A 68 2.84 1.31 5.59
N ASP A 69 3.85 1.64 4.78
CA ASP A 69 5.23 1.19 4.95
C ASP A 69 6.21 2.32 4.57
N ASN A 70 7.42 2.30 5.13
CA ASN A 70 8.46 3.27 4.79
C ASN A 70 9.19 2.83 3.52
N LEU A 71 8.72 3.31 2.36
CA LEU A 71 9.29 2.97 1.06
C LEU A 71 10.69 3.52 0.81
N LEU A 72 11.17 4.42 1.66
CA LEU A 72 12.52 4.98 1.60
C LEU A 72 13.49 4.28 2.55
N ASP A 73 13.02 3.37 3.39
CA ASP A 73 13.89 2.67 4.33
C ASP A 73 14.88 1.78 3.57
N GLU A 74 16.16 1.80 3.95
CA GLU A 74 17.17 0.92 3.35
C GLU A 74 16.86 -0.56 3.59
N SER A 75 16.14 -0.87 4.68
CA SER A 75 15.70 -2.24 4.98
C SER A 75 14.38 -2.64 4.32
N MET A 76 13.76 -1.73 3.57
CA MET A 76 12.50 -2.00 2.88
C MET A 76 12.68 -3.08 1.81
N MET A 77 11.85 -4.12 1.86
CA MET A 77 11.89 -5.22 0.91
C MET A 77 10.86 -5.02 -0.23
N PRO A 78 11.27 -4.90 -1.51
CA PRO A 78 10.35 -4.86 -2.65
C PRO A 78 9.34 -6.01 -2.66
N LEU A 79 9.75 -7.17 -2.12
CA LEU A 79 8.88 -8.34 -2.00
C LEU A 79 7.60 -8.07 -1.21
N ASN A 80 7.65 -7.20 -0.20
CA ASN A 80 6.48 -6.91 0.64
C ASN A 80 5.38 -6.22 -0.19
N LEU A 81 5.74 -5.25 -1.03
CA LEU A 81 4.81 -4.62 -1.97
C LEU A 81 4.27 -5.61 -2.99
N LEU A 82 5.13 -6.48 -3.53
CA LEU A 82 4.71 -7.50 -4.47
C LEU A 82 3.69 -8.46 -3.84
N ARG A 83 3.97 -8.94 -2.62
CA ARG A 83 3.06 -9.81 -1.86
C ARG A 83 1.73 -9.13 -1.59
N PHE A 84 1.75 -7.87 -1.14
CA PHE A 84 0.56 -7.05 -0.96
C PHE A 84 -0.27 -7.00 -2.24
N LYS A 85 0.33 -6.60 -3.37
CA LYS A 85 -0.36 -6.53 -4.66
C LYS A 85 -0.94 -7.87 -5.11
N LEU A 86 -0.17 -8.96 -4.95
CA LEU A 86 -0.61 -10.30 -5.34
C LEU A 86 -1.77 -10.81 -4.48
N ALA A 87 -1.82 -10.45 -3.19
CA ALA A 87 -2.91 -10.83 -2.31
C ALA A 87 -4.26 -10.29 -2.81
N PHE A 88 -4.30 -9.07 -3.36
CA PHE A 88 -5.52 -8.53 -4.00
C PHE A 88 -5.96 -9.32 -5.23
N PHE A 89 -5.05 -10.05 -5.89
CA PHE A 89 -5.39 -10.92 -7.02
C PHE A 89 -5.75 -12.36 -6.61
N GLY A 90 -5.90 -12.64 -5.31
CA GLY A 90 -6.24 -13.98 -4.84
C GLY A 90 -5.03 -14.91 -4.70
N ALA A 91 -3.81 -14.36 -4.66
CA ALA A 91 -2.64 -15.13 -4.29
C ALA A 91 -2.63 -15.43 -2.79
N SER A 92 -2.29 -16.67 -2.47
CA SER A 92 -2.12 -17.18 -1.11
C SER A 92 -0.87 -18.06 -1.02
N LYS A 93 -0.60 -18.61 0.17
CA LYS A 93 0.55 -19.49 0.46
C LYS A 93 1.87 -18.93 -0.09
N PHE A 94 2.14 -17.67 0.27
CA PHE A 94 3.39 -17.01 -0.08
C PHE A 94 4.55 -17.77 0.57
N ASP A 95 5.46 -18.24 -0.27
CA ASP A 95 6.68 -18.95 0.09
C ASP A 95 7.86 -18.17 -0.51
N PRO A 96 8.37 -17.14 0.21
CA PRO A 96 9.51 -16.33 -0.21
C PRO A 96 10.73 -17.19 -0.47
N LYS A 97 11.46 -16.85 -1.54
CA LYS A 97 12.66 -17.59 -1.96
C LYS A 97 13.87 -16.69 -2.13
N SER A 98 13.65 -15.40 -2.34
CA SER A 98 14.63 -14.32 -2.20
C SER A 98 13.89 -13.01 -1.95
N GLU A 99 14.62 -11.90 -1.81
CA GLU A 99 14.07 -10.55 -1.66
C GLU A 99 13.33 -10.03 -2.91
N LEU A 100 13.48 -10.70 -4.05
CA LEU A 100 12.85 -10.31 -5.33
C LEU A 100 11.93 -11.39 -5.89
N TRP A 101 11.88 -12.58 -5.28
CA TRP A 101 11.14 -13.71 -5.80
C TRP A 101 10.43 -14.49 -4.69
N THR A 102 9.14 -14.76 -4.91
CA THR A 102 8.31 -15.59 -4.02
C THR A 102 7.45 -16.54 -4.86
N ARG A 103 7.23 -17.73 -4.32
CA ARG A 103 6.27 -18.68 -4.87
C ARG A 103 4.90 -18.40 -4.25
N ILE A 104 3.85 -18.51 -5.06
CA ILE A 104 2.47 -18.31 -4.62
C ILE A 104 1.56 -19.43 -5.11
N SER A 105 0.39 -19.57 -4.51
CA SER A 105 -0.73 -20.35 -5.01
C SER A 105 -1.91 -19.42 -5.28
N MET A 106 -2.45 -19.44 -6.49
CA MET A 106 -3.61 -18.63 -6.87
C MET A 106 -4.89 -19.47 -6.75
N TYR A 107 -5.98 -18.86 -6.26
CA TYR A 107 -7.34 -19.44 -6.29
C TYR A 107 -7.46 -20.85 -5.71
N GLN A 108 -6.65 -21.18 -4.69
CA GLN A 108 -6.71 -22.51 -4.08
C GLN A 108 -8.06 -22.74 -3.41
N GLY A 109 -8.78 -23.76 -3.85
CA GLY A 109 -10.11 -24.10 -3.34
C GLY A 109 -11.24 -23.27 -3.95
N ALA A 110 -10.94 -22.31 -4.84
CA ALA A 110 -11.97 -21.55 -5.52
C ALA A 110 -12.91 -22.46 -6.32
N PRO A 111 -14.22 -22.16 -6.34
CA PRO A 111 -15.18 -22.94 -7.09
C PRO A 111 -14.91 -22.87 -8.58
N VAL A 112 -15.13 -23.99 -9.27
CA VAL A 112 -15.29 -24.00 -10.72
C VAL A 112 -16.62 -23.35 -11.12
N PRO A 113 -16.80 -22.89 -12.38
CA PRO A 113 -18.01 -22.18 -12.79
C PRO A 113 -19.32 -22.89 -12.44
N GLU A 114 -19.35 -24.21 -12.53
CA GLU A 114 -20.51 -25.05 -12.22
C GLU A 114 -20.93 -24.94 -10.74
N ASN A 115 -19.95 -24.70 -9.85
CA ASN A 115 -20.15 -24.64 -8.40
C ASN A 115 -20.54 -23.23 -7.92
N LEU A 116 -20.56 -22.21 -8.79
CA LEU A 116 -20.93 -20.84 -8.42
C LEU A 116 -22.39 -20.70 -7.99
N SER A 117 -23.25 -21.66 -8.36
CA SER A 117 -24.66 -21.70 -7.94
C SER A 117 -24.87 -22.27 -6.53
N THR A 118 -23.83 -22.82 -5.91
CA THR A 118 -23.91 -23.45 -4.59
C THR A 118 -23.76 -22.43 -3.47
N ALA A 119 -24.45 -22.64 -2.35
CA ALA A 119 -24.35 -21.76 -1.18
C ALA A 119 -22.92 -21.82 -0.60
N GLY A 120 -22.35 -20.65 -0.29
CA GLY A 120 -21.01 -20.54 0.28
C GLY A 120 -19.87 -20.71 -0.72
N TYR A 121 -20.13 -20.50 -2.02
CA TYR A 121 -19.13 -20.57 -3.09
C TYR A 121 -17.95 -19.59 -2.91
N ASP A 122 -18.04 -18.59 -2.02
CA ASP A 122 -17.03 -17.59 -1.70
C ASP A 122 -16.22 -17.93 -0.43
N ASN A 123 -16.60 -18.97 0.32
CA ASN A 123 -15.95 -19.37 1.58
C ASN A 123 -14.59 -20.05 1.40
N TRP A 124 -14.11 -20.21 0.17
CA TRP A 124 -12.84 -20.88 -0.13
C TRP A 124 -11.60 -20.07 0.26
N TYR A 125 -11.73 -18.75 0.39
CA TYR A 125 -10.58 -17.87 0.59
C TYR A 125 -9.93 -18.04 1.96
N PHE A 126 -10.71 -18.46 2.98
CA PHE A 126 -10.20 -18.69 4.33
C PHE A 126 -10.21 -20.18 4.68
N PRO A 127 -9.11 -20.71 5.24
CA PRO A 127 -9.08 -22.09 5.70
C PRO A 127 -10.13 -22.29 6.81
N VAL A 128 -11.01 -23.26 6.60
CA VAL A 128 -12.01 -23.65 7.59
C VAL A 128 -11.34 -24.55 8.63
N ILE A 129 -11.47 -24.21 9.92
CA ILE A 129 -11.04 -25.11 11.00
C ILE A 129 -11.89 -26.39 10.89
N PRO A 130 -11.30 -27.59 10.78
CA PRO A 130 -12.05 -28.83 10.79
C PRO A 130 -12.89 -28.89 12.06
N LYS A 131 -14.20 -29.07 11.95
CA LYS A 131 -15.02 -29.41 13.12
C LYS A 131 -14.58 -30.80 13.58
N GLU A 132 -14.11 -30.92 14.82
CA GLU A 132 -13.84 -32.22 15.42
C GLU A 132 -15.05 -33.12 15.22
N SER A 133 -14.81 -34.30 14.68
CA SER A 133 -15.83 -35.33 14.53
C SER A 133 -16.10 -35.88 15.93
N ILE A 134 -17.27 -35.56 16.50
CA ILE A 134 -17.78 -36.21 17.72
C ILE A 134 -18.13 -37.66 17.39
#